data_AF-A0A6H5HHT1-F1
#
_entry.id   AF-A0A6H5HHT1-F1
#
_cell.length_a   1.000
_cell.length_b   1.000
_cell.length_c   1.000
_cell.angle_alpha   90.00
_cell.angle_beta   90.00
_cell.angle_gamma   90.00
#
_symmetry.space_group_name_H-M   'P 1'
#
loop_
_entity.id
_entity.type
_entity.pdbx_description
1 polymer ?
#
loop_
_entity_poly.entity_id
_entity_poly.type
_entity_poly.pdbx_seq_one_letter_code
_entity_poly.pdbx_strand_id
1 'polypeptide(L)'
;MFAGRCARAGREGHAFCIVEPDEFCYLLDLHLFLGRSLSLAPASGATDIAALGKIPSTLLETELDDLLSWHTETSDLVNAPLN
;
A
#
# COMPACT_ATOMS: atom_id res chain seq x y z
N MET A 1 -0.02 -4.09 11.23
CA MET A 1 0.27 -5.50 10.84
C MET A 1 1.23 -6.13 11.86
N PHE A 2 1.01 -7.38 12.29
CA PHE A 2 1.93 -8.05 13.23
C PHE A 2 3.17 -8.60 12.50
N ALA A 3 4.33 -7.98 12.71
CA ALA A 3 5.61 -8.38 12.11
C ALA A 3 6.12 -9.76 12.57
N GLY A 4 5.51 -10.38 13.59
CA GLY A 4 5.93 -11.66 14.18
C GLY A 4 5.60 -12.92 13.37
N ARG A 5 4.86 -12.83 12.26
CA ARG A 5 4.51 -13.99 11.41
C ARG A 5 5.09 -13.95 10.00
N CYS A 6 5.87 -12.93 9.66
CA CYS A 6 6.37 -12.72 8.30
C CYS A 6 7.64 -13.54 7.98
N ALA A 7 8.35 -14.04 9.00
CA ALA A 7 9.54 -14.88 8.83
C ALA A 7 9.19 -16.39 8.95
N ARG A 8 9.73 -17.22 8.05
CA ARG A 8 9.70 -18.69 8.16
C ARG A 8 11.15 -19.22 8.21
N ALA A 9 11.42 -20.16 9.10
CA ALA A 9 12.71 -20.84 9.26
C ALA A 9 13.92 -19.91 9.56
N GLY A 10 13.74 -18.86 10.37
CA GLY A 10 14.83 -17.95 10.76
C GLY A 10 15.36 -17.06 9.64
N ARG A 11 14.64 -16.97 8.52
CA ARG A 11 14.98 -16.12 7.36
C ARG A 11 14.25 -14.77 7.47
N GLU A 12 14.82 -13.74 6.84
CA GLU A 12 14.19 -12.43 6.76
C GLU A 12 12.79 -12.51 6.15
N GLY A 13 11.87 -11.72 6.70
CA GLY A 13 10.49 -11.63 6.23
C GLY A 13 10.09 -10.16 6.07
N HIS A 14 9.37 -9.85 5.00
CA HIS A 14 8.89 -8.51 4.73
C HIS A 14 7.46 -8.34 5.26
N ALA A 15 7.20 -7.21 5.89
CA ALA A 15 5.88 -6.78 6.32
C ALA A 15 5.60 -5.40 5.72
N PHE A 16 4.49 -5.28 5.00
CA PHE A 16 4.06 -4.02 4.40
C PHE A 16 2.90 -3.45 5.22
N CYS A 17 2.99 -2.19 5.59
CA CYS A 17 1.93 -1.48 6.28
C CYS A 17 1.48 -0.31 5.39
N ILE A 18 0.20 -0.32 5.02
CA ILE A 18 -0.47 0.86 4.47
C ILE A 18 -0.97 1.64 5.67
N VAL A 19 -0.68 2.93 5.71
CA VAL A 19 -1.09 3.82 6.80
C VAL A 19 -1.70 5.08 6.24
N GLU A 20 -2.72 5.56 6.91
CA GLU A 20 -3.30 6.87 6.64
C GLU A 20 -2.44 7.99 7.26
N PRO A 21 -2.54 9.24 6.77
CA PRO A 21 -1.81 10.37 7.33
C PRO A 21 -2.03 10.56 8.84
N ASP A 22 -3.25 10.31 9.32
CA ASP A 22 -3.63 10.48 10.72
C ASP A 22 -3.08 9.36 11.62
N GLU A 23 -2.66 8.24 11.03
CA GLU A 23 -2.09 7.09 11.74
C GLU A 23 -0.56 7.16 11.87
N PHE A 24 0.06 8.18 11.27
CA PHE A 24 1.53 8.30 11.21
C PHE A 24 2.19 8.34 12.60
N CYS A 25 1.52 8.95 13.57
CA CYS A 25 1.99 9.01 14.96
C CYS A 25 2.12 7.62 15.59
N TYR A 26 1.19 6.70 15.29
CA TYR A 26 1.25 5.33 15.78
C TYR A 26 2.34 4.51 15.10
N LEU A 27 2.62 4.78 13.81
CA LEU A 27 3.72 4.15 13.10
C LEU A 27 5.07 4.55 13.71
N LEU A 28 5.24 5.84 14.02
CA LEU A 28 6.45 6.35 14.67
C LEU A 28 6.63 5.74 16.07
N ASP A 29 5.58 5.73 16.88
CA ASP A 29 5.60 5.14 18.22
C ASP A 29 5.99 3.66 18.18
N LEU A 30 5.46 2.90 17.21
CA LEU A 30 5.84 1.51 16.98
C LEU A 30 7.34 1.35 16.66
N HIS A 31 7.92 2.23 15.83
CA HIS A 31 9.34 2.16 15.50
C HIS A 31 10.24 2.51 16.69
N LEU A 32 9.82 3.49 17.50
CA LEU A 32 10.47 3.82 18.78
C LEU A 32 10.42 2.63 19.75
N PHE A 33 9.26 2.00 19.90
CA PHE A 33 9.09 0.81 20.74
C PHE A 33 9.96 -0.37 20.28
N LEU A 34 10.10 -0.57 18.97
CA LEU A 34 10.93 -1.62 18.38
C LEU A 34 12.43 -1.26 18.32
N GLY A 35 12.81 -0.03 18.68
CA GLY A 35 14.19 0.45 18.57
C GLY A 35 14.72 0.50 17.13
N ARG A 36 13.84 0.69 16.13
CA ARG A 36 14.19 0.73 14.71
C ARG A 36 14.12 2.14 14.16
N SER A 37 15.03 2.47 13.25
CA SER A 37 15.02 3.77 12.56
C SER A 37 14.00 3.76 11.42
N LEU A 38 13.27 4.86 11.27
CA LEU A 38 12.43 5.13 10.10
C LEU A 38 13.26 5.81 9.02
N SER A 39 13.40 5.17 7.86
CA SER A 39 14.05 5.75 6.69
C SER A 39 12.99 6.29 5.74
N LEU A 40 13.22 7.44 5.10
CA LEU A 40 12.31 7.94 4.06
C LEU A 40 12.77 7.43 2.70
N ALA A 41 11.88 6.75 1.98
CA ALA A 41 12.15 6.28 0.63
C ALA A 41 12.33 7.47 -0.32
N PRO A 42 13.43 7.52 -1.10
CA PRO A 42 13.53 8.51 -2.17
C PRO A 42 12.50 8.20 -3.27
N ALA A 43 12.13 9.21 -4.06
CA ALA A 43 11.19 9.06 -5.17
C ALA A 43 11.64 8.04 -6.24
N SER A 44 12.95 7.75 -6.29
CA SER A 44 13.54 6.72 -7.17
C SER A 44 13.34 5.27 -6.67
N GLY A 45 12.65 5.08 -5.54
CA GLY A 45 12.44 3.79 -4.89
C GLY A 45 13.38 3.56 -3.69
N ALA A 46 12.89 2.85 -2.68
CA ALA A 46 13.69 2.47 -1.52
C ALA A 46 14.41 1.14 -1.73
N THR A 47 15.66 1.09 -1.28
CA THR A 47 16.46 -0.15 -1.16
C THR A 47 16.45 -0.71 0.27
N ASP A 48 15.91 0.04 1.23
CA ASP A 48 15.96 -0.29 2.64
C ASP A 48 14.65 -0.94 3.13
N ILE A 49 14.77 -1.86 4.08
CA ILE A 49 13.67 -2.71 4.59
C ILE A 49 12.69 -1.91 5.46
N ALA A 50 13.15 -0.80 6.05
CA ALA A 50 12.37 0.09 6.92
C ALA A 50 12.10 1.47 6.29
N ALA A 51 11.90 1.49 4.97
CA ALA A 51 11.64 2.72 4.25
C ALA A 51 10.14 3.06 4.18
N LEU A 52 9.80 4.29 4.54
CA LEU A 52 8.49 4.88 4.38
C LEU A 52 8.43 5.64 3.06
N GLY A 53 7.50 5.26 2.19
CA GLY A 53 7.29 5.91 0.90
C GLY A 53 5.83 6.28 0.70
N LYS A 54 5.58 7.04 -0.36
CA LYS A 54 4.25 7.28 -0.90
C LYS A 54 4.23 6.77 -2.33
N ILE A 55 3.08 6.22 -2.73
CA ILE A 55 2.86 5.86 -4.13
C ILE A 55 2.84 7.18 -4.94
N PRO A 56 3.57 7.28 -6.07
CA PRO A 56 3.52 8.45 -6.93
C PRO A 56 2.09 8.73 -7.41
N SER A 57 1.65 9.98 -7.35
CA SER A 57 0.30 10.38 -7.76
C SER A 57 0.01 10.02 -9.22
N THR A 58 1.00 10.16 -10.10
CA THR A 58 0.86 9.82 -11.53
C THR A 58 0.50 8.35 -11.76
N LEU A 59 0.99 7.45 -10.91
CA LEU A 59 0.64 6.03 -11.03
C LEU A 59 -0.80 5.82 -10.55
N LEU A 60 -1.18 6.44 -9.43
CA LEU A 60 -2.53 6.35 -8.89
C LEU A 60 -3.57 6.93 -9.85
N GLU A 61 -3.25 8.04 -10.51
CA GLU A 61 -4.10 8.72 -11.48
C GLU A 61 -4.39 7.83 -12.69
N THR A 62 -3.38 7.15 -13.24
CA THR A 62 -3.55 6.21 -14.35
C THR A 62 -4.45 5.04 -13.97
N GLU A 63 -4.20 4.39 -12.82
CA GLU A 63 -5.01 3.25 -12.38
C GLU A 63 -6.46 3.65 -12.09
N LEU A 64 -6.67 4.88 -11.60
CA LEU A 64 -8.01 5.42 -11.39
C LEU A 64 -8.75 5.67 -12.70
N ASP A 65 -8.06 6.19 -13.73
CA ASP A 65 -8.63 6.43 -15.06
C ASP A 65 -9.05 5.11 -15.72
N ASP A 66 -8.22 4.07 -15.62
CA ASP A 66 -8.55 2.72 -16.09
C ASP A 66 -9.80 2.17 -15.38
N LEU A 67 -9.88 2.30 -14.06
CA LEU A 67 -11.04 1.85 -13.27
C LEU A 67 -12.31 2.61 -13.65
N LEU A 68 -12.22 3.93 -13.84
CA LEU A 68 -13.33 4.76 -14.31
C LEU A 68 -13.79 4.36 -15.71
N SER A 69 -12.86 4.04 -16.62
CA SER A 69 -13.17 3.55 -17.96
C SER A 69 -13.99 2.26 -17.90
N TRP A 70 -13.54 1.27 -17.10
CA TRP A 70 -14.23 -0.01 -16.95
C TRP A 70 -15.61 0.15 -16.29
N HIS A 71 -15.73 1.02 -15.29
CA HIS A 71 -17.02 1.31 -14.66
C HIS A 71 -18.01 1.90 -15.67
N THR A 72 -17.53 2.80 -16.53
CA THR A 72 -18.36 3.45 -17.54
C THR A 72 -18.75 2.48 -18.66
N GLU A 73 -17.84 1.61 -19.08
CA GLU A 73 -18.08 0.58 -20.12
C GLU A 73 -18.96 -0.59 -19.64
N THR A 74 -18.96 -0.93 -18.35
CA THR A 74 -19.74 -2.07 -17.80
C THR A 74 -21.22 -1.73 -17.54
N SER A 75 -21.60 -0.46 -17.66
CA SER A 75 -22.98 0.01 -17.42
C SER A 75 -24.00 -0.52 -18.44
N ASP A 76 -23.54 -1.19 -19.51
CA ASP A 76 -24.38 -1.75 -20.59
C ASP A 76 -24.88 -3.18 -20.34
N LEU A 77 -24.76 -3.73 -19.11
CA LEU A 77 -25.53 -4.91 -18.72
C LEU A 77 -27.01 -4.56 -18.50
N VAL A 78 -27.67 -4.12 -19.57
CA VAL A 78 -29.12 -4.04 -19.69
C VAL A 78 -29.67 -5.45 -19.47
N ASN A 79 -30.53 -5.59 -18.45
CA ASN A 79 -31.32 -6.79 -18.22
C ASN A 79 -31.91 -7.28 -19.55
N ALA A 80 -31.44 -8.41 -20.07
CA ALA A 80 -32.10 -9.07 -21.17
C ALA A 80 -33.55 -9.32 -20.74
N PRO A 81 -34.57 -8.86 -21.49
CA PRO A 81 -35.94 -9.13 -21.13
C PRO A 81 -36.12 -10.65 -21.15
N LEU A 82 -36.52 -11.21 -20.00
CA LEU A 82 -36.93 -12.60 -19.88
C LEU A 82 -38.17 -12.79 -20.76
N ASN A 83 -37.97 -13.39 -21.93
CA ASN A 83 -39.02 -13.95 -22.77
C ASN A 83 -39.23 -15.41 -22.39
#